data_AF-A0AAV2HR31-F1
#
_entry.id   AF-A0AAV2HR31-F1
#
_cell.length_a   1.000
_cell.length_b   1.000
_cell.length_c   1.000
_cell.angle_alpha   90.00
_cell.angle_beta   90.00
_cell.angle_gamma   90.00
#
_symmetry.space_group_name_H-M   'P 1'
#
loop_
_entity.id
_entity.type
_entity.pdbx_description
1 polymer ?
#
loop_
_entity_poly.entity_id
_entity_poly.type
_entity_poly.pdbx_seq_one_letter_code
_entity_poly.pdbx_strand_id
1 'polypeptide(L)'
;MFRKISYAASCALAVGIKNKFDTPQSVLLQENSLSKLNLQRCLPKVSAGGTECQLYVGDRIKRAVGFPQLTACCKPLRYKDFIISYDTKNRIPNWVYEHLQYYKFYKDDPCDRRINVCPYNEDSAALGNEKPKFHPDCRIHGYHRADVRDYCDTEYELGLMADPANYPFDAEACAETQVMTNVVPIVPGFSCGPWFDLQCYIREKLVRENKSVYVCSGPLFLPSDNDGKVQMKFDVLGEGEVSVPSHFFKVIIIETHDGNLELESYMMPNAKPEEGEEVKLDDYLTPLCQIEHASGLIFFPEKKVCFTSNNKRRGARLHAL
;
A
#
# COMPACT_ATOMS: atom_id res chain seq x y z
N MET A 1 -48.49 -30.75 16.22
CA MET A 1 -48.74 -30.41 17.64
C MET A 1 -47.39 -30.08 18.26
N PHE A 2 -47.20 -28.82 18.67
CA PHE A 2 -46.30 -28.28 19.72
C PHE A 2 -45.38 -29.30 20.46
N ARG A 3 -44.09 -29.04 20.78
CA ARG A 3 -43.55 -27.87 21.50
C ARG A 3 -42.00 -27.91 21.60
N LYS A 4 -41.39 -26.74 21.38
CA LYS A 4 -40.29 -26.04 22.10
C LYS A 4 -39.12 -26.83 22.72
N ILE A 5 -37.89 -26.47 22.28
CA ILE A 5 -36.74 -26.24 23.16
C ILE A 5 -36.03 -24.94 22.71
N SER A 6 -35.75 -24.06 23.68
CA SER A 6 -35.17 -22.72 23.55
C SER A 6 -33.72 -22.71 23.08
N TYR A 7 -33.37 -21.72 22.25
CA TYR A 7 -32.02 -21.18 22.18
C TYR A 7 -31.98 -19.85 22.92
N ALA A 8 -31.12 -19.78 23.94
CA ALA A 8 -30.87 -18.59 24.73
C ALA A 8 -29.96 -17.63 23.97
N ALA A 9 -30.35 -16.35 23.96
CA ALA A 9 -29.56 -15.23 23.51
C ALA A 9 -28.42 -14.93 24.49
N SER A 10 -27.25 -14.57 23.97
CA SER A 10 -26.19 -13.88 24.71
C SER A 10 -25.61 -12.82 23.77
N CYS A 11 -26.14 -11.59 23.83
CA CYS A 11 -25.57 -10.46 24.57
C CYS A 11 -24.27 -9.92 23.94
N ALA A 12 -24.48 -8.92 23.07
CA ALA A 12 -23.48 -7.94 22.67
C ALA A 12 -22.96 -7.17 23.90
N LEU A 13 -21.64 -7.07 24.02
CA LEU A 13 -20.98 -6.19 24.97
C LEU A 13 -20.23 -5.12 24.19
N ALA A 14 -20.95 -4.02 23.93
CA ALA A 14 -20.37 -2.75 23.53
C ALA A 14 -19.59 -2.17 24.72
N VAL A 15 -18.27 -2.14 24.65
CA VAL A 15 -17.45 -1.42 25.63
C VAL A 15 -17.38 0.04 25.19
N GLY A 16 -18.27 0.85 25.75
CA GLY A 16 -18.21 2.31 25.71
C GLY A 16 -17.09 2.82 26.62
N ILE A 17 -16.05 3.41 26.04
CA ILE A 17 -14.99 4.10 26.77
C ILE A 17 -15.53 5.47 27.21
N LYS A 18 -15.88 5.62 28.50
CA LYS A 18 -16.18 6.93 29.11
C LYS A 18 -14.89 7.62 29.53
N ASN A 19 -14.48 8.64 28.79
CA ASN A 19 -13.47 9.60 29.26
C ASN A 19 -14.15 10.63 30.18
N LYS A 20 -13.82 10.59 31.48
CA LYS A 20 -14.07 11.72 32.39
C LYS A 20 -12.97 12.77 32.17
N PHE A 21 -13.35 13.95 31.70
CA PHE A 21 -12.53 15.16 31.74
C PHE A 21 -13.19 16.14 32.70
N ASP A 22 -12.56 16.35 33.86
CA ASP A 22 -12.78 17.54 34.69
C ASP A 22 -11.77 18.61 34.27
N THR A 23 -12.23 19.85 34.10
CA THR A 23 -11.41 21.08 33.99
C THR A 23 -12.20 22.26 34.58
N PRO A 24 -11.57 23.40 34.96
CA PRO A 24 -10.14 23.70 35.08
C PRO A 24 -9.76 24.42 36.41
N GLN A 25 -8.48 24.38 36.78
CA GLN A 25 -7.85 25.52 37.46
C GLN A 25 -6.60 25.95 36.68
N SER A 26 -6.55 27.25 36.46
CA SER A 26 -5.61 28.02 35.66
C SER A 26 -4.19 28.02 36.21
N VAL A 27 -3.20 27.69 35.38
CA VAL A 27 -1.85 28.23 35.52
C VAL A 27 -1.32 28.59 34.13
N LEU A 28 -0.93 29.86 34.01
CA LEU A 28 -0.36 30.51 32.83
C LEU A 28 1.12 30.12 32.64
N LEU A 29 1.49 29.97 31.36
CA LEU A 29 2.80 30.22 30.73
C LEU A 29 4.00 29.32 31.12
N GLN A 30 4.40 28.46 30.18
CA GLN A 30 5.70 28.59 29.51
C GLN A 30 5.77 27.68 28.28
N GLU A 31 6.06 28.26 27.12
CA GLU A 31 6.44 27.54 25.91
C GLU A 31 7.66 26.66 26.19
N ASN A 32 7.52 25.35 26.02
CA ASN A 32 8.68 24.48 25.94
C ASN A 32 8.59 23.58 24.71
N SER A 33 9.60 23.78 23.88
CA SER A 33 9.92 23.11 22.62
C SER A 33 9.62 21.62 22.60
N LEU A 34 8.87 21.17 21.58
CA LEU A 34 8.81 19.77 21.18
C LEU A 34 10.23 19.21 21.01
N SER A 35 10.48 18.11 21.72
CA SER A 35 11.69 17.32 21.63
C SER A 35 11.86 16.76 20.22
N LYS A 36 12.64 17.45 19.38
CA LYS A 36 13.35 16.79 18.28
C LYS A 36 14.20 15.68 18.92
N LEU A 37 14.00 14.42 18.49
CA LEU A 37 14.92 13.33 18.80
C LEU A 37 16.31 13.75 18.31
N ASN A 38 17.10 14.28 19.24
CA ASN A 38 18.38 14.89 18.95
C ASN A 38 19.39 13.73 18.84
N LEU A 39 19.44 13.10 17.66
CA LEU A 39 20.32 11.96 17.32
C LEU A 39 21.79 12.19 17.71
N GLN A 40 22.21 13.46 17.84
CA GLN A 40 23.53 13.84 18.34
C GLN A 40 23.81 13.47 19.80
N ARG A 41 22.78 13.22 20.63
CA ARG A 41 22.97 12.75 22.02
C ARG A 41 23.23 11.24 22.12
N CYS A 42 22.94 10.47 21.08
CA CYS A 42 23.10 9.01 21.07
C CYS A 42 24.47 8.55 20.53
N LEU A 43 25.30 9.48 20.03
CA LEU A 43 26.64 9.17 19.55
C LEU A 43 27.69 9.70 20.55
N PRO A 44 28.68 8.90 20.96
CA PRO A 44 29.73 9.37 21.85
C PRO A 44 30.53 10.50 21.19
N LYS A 45 30.80 11.57 21.95
CA LYS A 45 31.67 12.67 21.52
C LYS A 45 33.11 12.19 21.44
N VAL A 46 33.66 12.05 20.23
CA VAL A 46 35.08 11.76 20.03
C VAL A 46 35.87 13.07 20.09
N SER A 47 36.78 13.19 21.05
CA SER A 47 37.75 14.29 21.14
C SER A 47 38.83 14.13 20.07
N ALA A 48 39.01 15.15 19.24
CA ALA A 48 40.03 15.15 18.19
C ALA A 48 41.43 15.32 18.79
N GLY A 49 42.29 14.31 18.61
CA GLY A 49 43.72 14.40 18.88
C GLY A 49 44.51 13.38 18.05
N GLY A 50 45.36 13.88 17.14
CA GLY A 50 46.56 13.19 16.65
C GLY A 50 46.43 12.06 15.62
N THR A 51 46.59 12.43 14.34
CA THR A 51 47.36 11.73 13.28
C THR A 51 47.31 10.19 13.15
N GLU A 52 46.11 9.64 13.02
CA GLU A 52 45.76 8.57 12.09
C GLU A 52 44.26 8.77 11.91
N CYS A 53 43.76 9.00 10.70
CA CYS A 53 42.31 8.97 10.48
C CYS A 53 41.89 7.53 10.75
N GLN A 54 41.54 7.22 12.01
CA GLN A 54 40.98 5.94 12.40
C GLN A 54 39.73 5.76 11.56
N LEU A 55 39.85 5.05 10.43
CA LEU A 55 38.72 4.74 9.60
C LEU A 55 37.74 3.98 10.48
N TYR A 56 36.53 4.53 10.62
CA TYR A 56 35.46 3.85 11.30
C TYR A 56 35.33 2.44 10.73
N VAL A 57 34.99 1.47 11.57
CA VAL A 57 34.87 0.08 11.14
C VAL A 57 33.99 -0.05 9.89
N GLY A 58 32.96 0.79 9.78
CA GLY A 58 32.10 0.90 8.59
C GLY A 58 32.85 1.30 7.31
N ASP A 59 33.75 2.28 7.36
CA ASP A 59 34.51 2.69 6.17
C ASP A 59 35.50 1.62 5.71
N ARG A 60 36.11 0.91 6.67
CA ARG A 60 36.98 -0.24 6.38
C ARG A 60 36.20 -1.38 5.74
N ILE A 61 35.05 -1.75 6.30
CA ILE A 61 34.17 -2.79 5.75
C ILE A 61 33.68 -2.41 4.36
N LYS A 62 33.15 -1.18 4.20
CA LYS A 62 32.64 -0.70 2.91
C LYS A 62 33.69 -0.77 1.80
N ARG A 63 34.95 -0.42 2.11
CA ARG A 63 36.05 -0.48 1.14
C ARG A 63 36.54 -1.91 0.87
N ALA A 64 36.63 -2.74 1.91
CA ALA A 64 37.23 -4.07 1.79
C ALA A 64 36.26 -5.10 1.18
N VAL A 65 35.01 -5.12 1.63
CA VAL A 65 34.05 -6.19 1.33
C VAL A 65 32.65 -5.70 0.99
N GLY A 66 32.36 -4.40 1.16
CA GLY A 66 31.03 -3.84 0.97
C GLY A 66 30.07 -4.18 2.11
N PHE A 67 28.90 -3.51 2.13
CA PHE A 67 27.82 -3.88 3.04
C PHE A 67 26.84 -4.81 2.34
N PRO A 68 26.21 -5.75 3.06
CA PRO A 68 25.07 -6.49 2.54
C PRO A 68 24.04 -5.53 1.93
N GLN A 69 23.58 -5.83 0.72
CA GLN A 69 22.51 -5.10 0.05
C GLN A 69 21.35 -6.05 -0.18
N LEU A 70 20.13 -5.52 -0.18
CA LEU A 70 19.01 -6.23 -0.78
C LEU A 70 19.34 -6.46 -2.26
N THR A 71 18.93 -7.61 -2.79
CA THR A 71 19.19 -7.99 -4.18
C THR A 71 18.36 -7.19 -5.19
N ALA A 72 17.27 -6.55 -4.75
CA ALA A 72 16.62 -5.51 -5.51
C ALA A 72 17.45 -4.22 -5.42
N CYS A 73 17.52 -3.51 -6.55
CA CYS A 73 18.13 -2.19 -6.62
C CYS A 73 17.71 -1.34 -5.42
N CYS A 74 18.65 -0.66 -4.76
CA CYS A 74 18.36 0.32 -3.70
C CYS A 74 17.53 1.54 -4.20
N LYS A 75 17.03 1.48 -5.43
CA LYS A 75 16.24 2.48 -6.12
C LYS A 75 14.95 1.81 -6.61
N PRO A 76 13.81 2.52 -6.58
CA PRO A 76 12.59 2.02 -7.18
C PRO A 76 12.81 1.62 -8.64
N LEU A 77 12.25 0.46 -9.01
CA LEU A 77 12.14 0.02 -10.39
C LEU A 77 11.24 1.01 -11.13
N ARG A 78 11.71 1.47 -12.29
CA ARG A 78 10.99 2.41 -13.14
C ARG A 78 10.35 1.66 -14.30
N TYR A 79 9.09 1.97 -14.53
CA TYR A 79 8.31 1.61 -15.69
C TYR A 79 7.87 2.90 -16.39
N LYS A 80 7.15 2.79 -17.50
CA LYS A 80 6.75 3.94 -18.31
C LYS A 80 5.90 4.93 -17.53
N ASP A 81 4.92 4.44 -16.75
CA ASP A 81 3.93 5.31 -16.12
C ASP A 81 3.65 5.01 -14.63
N PHE A 82 4.46 4.12 -14.03
CA PHE A 82 4.45 3.83 -12.60
C PHE A 82 5.84 3.39 -12.11
N ILE A 83 6.01 3.32 -10.80
CA ILE A 83 7.26 2.88 -10.17
C ILE A 83 6.99 1.85 -9.07
N ILE A 84 7.93 0.95 -8.84
CA ILE A 84 7.81 -0.13 -7.83
C ILE A 84 9.02 -0.11 -6.89
N SER A 85 8.78 -0.17 -5.58
CA SER A 85 9.77 -0.70 -4.64
C SER A 85 9.48 -2.16 -4.37
N TYR A 86 10.47 -3.04 -4.51
CA TYR A 86 10.27 -4.49 -4.46
C TYR A 86 10.90 -5.13 -3.23
N ASP A 87 10.17 -6.02 -2.57
CA ASP A 87 10.64 -6.80 -1.42
C ASP A 87 11.19 -8.15 -1.89
N THR A 88 12.51 -8.28 -1.94
CA THR A 88 13.18 -9.53 -2.33
C THR A 88 13.03 -10.68 -1.34
N LYS A 89 12.60 -10.40 -0.11
CA LYS A 89 12.37 -11.41 0.91
C LYS A 89 10.97 -11.99 0.78
N ASN A 90 9.96 -11.13 0.61
CA ASN A 90 8.56 -11.57 0.50
C ASN A 90 8.13 -11.86 -0.94
N ARG A 91 8.98 -11.51 -1.93
CA ARG A 91 8.79 -11.71 -3.38
C ARG A 91 7.57 -10.98 -3.95
N ILE A 92 7.21 -9.88 -3.31
CA ILE A 92 6.09 -8.99 -3.66
C ILE A 92 6.55 -7.53 -3.60
N PRO A 93 5.82 -6.55 -4.19
CA PRO A 93 6.17 -5.14 -4.01
C PRO A 93 6.08 -4.71 -2.54
N ASN A 94 7.02 -3.87 -2.07
CA ASN A 94 6.82 -3.07 -0.87
C ASN A 94 5.70 -2.04 -1.11
N TRP A 95 5.74 -1.42 -2.28
CA TRP A 95 4.73 -0.48 -2.76
C TRP A 95 4.88 -0.27 -4.27
N VAL A 96 3.77 0.13 -4.89
CA VAL A 96 3.66 0.57 -6.28
C VAL A 96 3.03 1.94 -6.29
N TYR A 97 3.60 2.88 -7.06
CA TYR A 97 3.18 4.26 -7.05
C TYR A 97 2.84 4.74 -8.46
N GLU A 98 1.62 5.24 -8.63
CA GLU A 98 1.02 5.67 -9.90
C GLU A 98 0.65 7.16 -9.86
N HIS A 99 0.69 7.81 -11.02
CA HIS A 99 0.18 9.17 -11.22
C HIS A 99 -0.90 9.18 -12.28
N LEU A 100 -2.13 9.39 -11.84
CA LEU A 100 -3.34 9.31 -12.66
C LEU A 100 -3.88 10.72 -12.94
N GLN A 101 -4.22 10.97 -14.20
CA GLN A 101 -4.70 12.28 -14.67
C GLN A 101 -5.79 12.09 -15.70
N TYR A 102 -6.79 12.97 -15.69
CA TYR A 102 -7.96 12.90 -16.58
C TYR A 102 -7.62 12.59 -18.04
N TYR A 103 -6.64 13.29 -18.62
CA TYR A 103 -6.28 13.13 -20.03
C TYR A 103 -5.70 11.75 -20.38
N LYS A 104 -5.23 10.97 -19.40
CA LYS A 104 -4.75 9.59 -19.61
C LYS A 104 -5.89 8.59 -19.81
N PHE A 105 -7.10 8.96 -19.42
CA PHE A 105 -8.30 8.11 -19.41
C PHE A 105 -9.37 8.54 -20.41
N TYR A 106 -9.44 9.85 -20.72
CA TYR A 106 -10.56 10.44 -21.46
C TYR A 106 -10.14 11.32 -22.65
N LYS A 107 -8.97 11.04 -23.25
CA LYS A 107 -8.49 11.77 -24.43
C LYS A 107 -9.45 11.53 -25.61
N ASP A 108 -9.98 12.61 -26.17
CA ASP A 108 -10.82 12.67 -27.38
C ASP A 108 -12.29 12.20 -27.27
N ASP A 109 -12.96 12.43 -26.14
CA ASP A 109 -14.39 12.09 -25.98
C ASP A 109 -15.33 13.27 -26.32
N PRO A 110 -16.18 13.21 -27.37
CA PRO A 110 -17.19 14.22 -27.62
C PRO A 110 -18.41 14.12 -26.67
N CYS A 111 -18.71 12.93 -26.12
CA CYS A 111 -19.74 12.67 -25.11
C CYS A 111 -19.66 11.22 -24.58
N ASP A 112 -18.95 11.04 -23.47
CA ASP A 112 -18.95 9.91 -22.52
C ASP A 112 -19.15 8.51 -23.13
N ARG A 113 -18.23 8.06 -23.99
CA ARG A 113 -18.20 6.66 -24.44
C ARG A 113 -17.20 5.87 -23.62
N ARG A 114 -17.75 4.88 -22.90
CA ARG A 114 -17.08 3.80 -22.15
C ARG A 114 -15.72 3.50 -22.76
N ILE A 115 -14.71 3.68 -21.92
CA ILE A 115 -13.28 3.45 -22.14
C ILE A 115 -13.11 2.27 -23.09
N ASN A 116 -12.54 2.53 -24.27
CA ASN A 116 -11.94 1.48 -25.08
C ASN A 116 -10.75 0.99 -24.25
N VAL A 117 -10.99 -0.01 -23.40
CA VAL A 117 -9.93 -0.65 -22.63
C VAL A 117 -8.95 -1.20 -23.66
N CYS A 118 -7.65 -0.87 -23.56
CA CYS A 118 -6.61 -1.65 -24.25
C CYS A 118 -7.02 -3.13 -24.17
N PRO A 119 -7.09 -3.90 -25.28
CA PRO A 119 -7.68 -5.23 -25.28
C PRO A 119 -6.95 -6.15 -24.28
N TYR A 120 -7.44 -6.10 -23.04
CA TYR A 120 -6.90 -6.70 -21.82
C TYR A 120 -7.36 -8.16 -21.67
N ASN A 121 -8.37 -8.52 -22.46
CA ASN A 121 -9.10 -9.78 -22.42
C ASN A 121 -9.01 -10.58 -23.74
N GLU A 122 -8.30 -10.10 -24.76
CA GLU A 122 -7.98 -11.00 -25.87
C GLU A 122 -6.88 -11.92 -25.36
N ASP A 123 -7.22 -13.20 -25.17
CA ASP A 123 -6.22 -14.23 -24.91
C ASP A 123 -5.11 -14.04 -25.92
N SER A 124 -3.87 -13.85 -25.45
CA SER A 124 -2.70 -13.83 -26.33
C SER A 124 -2.70 -15.07 -27.25
N ALA A 125 -3.27 -16.18 -26.77
CA ALA A 125 -3.56 -17.39 -27.53
C ALA A 125 -4.59 -17.21 -28.67
N ALA A 126 -5.64 -16.40 -28.50
CA ALA A 126 -6.60 -16.06 -29.56
C ALA A 126 -5.97 -15.18 -30.66
N LEU A 127 -4.92 -14.42 -30.31
CA LEU A 127 -4.12 -13.61 -31.24
C LEU A 127 -2.90 -14.36 -31.83
N GLY A 128 -2.74 -15.66 -31.55
CA GLY A 128 -1.62 -16.47 -32.03
C GLY A 128 -0.26 -16.13 -31.41
N ASN A 129 -0.23 -15.33 -30.34
CA ASN A 129 0.97 -15.01 -29.58
C ASN A 129 1.12 -16.02 -28.43
N GLU A 130 2.13 -16.88 -28.50
CA GLU A 130 2.46 -17.88 -27.46
C GLU A 130 3.09 -17.26 -26.18
N LYS A 131 3.10 -15.93 -26.03
CA LYS A 131 3.73 -15.29 -24.88
C LYS A 131 2.81 -15.38 -23.65
N PRO A 132 3.34 -15.76 -22.48
CA PRO A 132 2.57 -15.77 -21.24
C PRO A 132 2.15 -14.35 -20.87
N LYS A 133 0.89 -14.19 -20.40
CA LYS A 133 0.32 -12.91 -19.97
C LYS A 133 1.16 -12.27 -18.86
N PHE A 134 1.50 -13.03 -17.83
CA PHE A 134 2.37 -12.58 -16.75
C PHE A 134 3.81 -13.03 -17.00
N HIS A 135 4.77 -12.18 -16.68
CA HIS A 135 6.17 -12.47 -16.93
C HIS A 135 7.12 -12.02 -15.81
N PRO A 136 8.22 -12.74 -15.59
CA PRO A 136 9.22 -12.38 -14.59
C PRO A 136 9.91 -11.03 -14.90
N ASP A 137 10.33 -10.28 -13.86
CA ASP A 137 11.23 -9.13 -14.03
C ASP A 137 12.70 -9.59 -14.02
N CYS A 138 13.34 -9.55 -15.19
CA CYS A 138 14.74 -9.94 -15.34
C CYS A 138 15.76 -9.06 -14.60
N ARG A 139 15.34 -7.88 -14.10
CA ARG A 139 16.18 -7.01 -13.27
C ARG A 139 16.35 -7.54 -11.85
N ILE A 140 15.45 -8.42 -11.40
CA ILE A 140 15.53 -9.07 -10.09
C ILE A 140 16.28 -10.39 -10.20
N HIS A 141 17.23 -10.62 -9.29
CA HIS A 141 17.99 -11.87 -9.23
C HIS A 141 17.06 -13.08 -9.05
N GLY A 142 17.34 -14.19 -9.74
CA GLY A 142 16.43 -15.35 -9.82
C GLY A 142 15.98 -15.92 -8.46
N TYR A 143 16.84 -15.92 -7.45
CA TYR A 143 16.52 -16.39 -6.09
C TYR A 143 15.45 -15.56 -5.35
N HIS A 144 15.16 -14.37 -5.86
CA HIS A 144 14.29 -13.38 -5.22
C HIS A 144 13.13 -12.99 -6.11
N ARG A 145 12.87 -13.77 -7.17
CA ARG A 145 11.85 -13.47 -8.16
C ARG A 145 10.68 -14.42 -7.98
N ALA A 146 9.46 -13.88 -7.88
CA ALA A 146 8.25 -14.67 -8.00
C ALA A 146 8.04 -15.13 -9.45
N ASP A 147 7.46 -16.31 -9.60
CA ASP A 147 7.04 -16.90 -10.87
C ASP A 147 5.53 -17.18 -10.85
N VAL A 148 4.90 -17.23 -12.02
CA VAL A 148 3.46 -17.57 -12.13
C VAL A 148 3.17 -18.94 -11.52
N ARG A 149 4.12 -19.87 -11.62
CA ARG A 149 4.02 -21.21 -11.04
C ARG A 149 3.86 -21.21 -9.52
N ASP A 150 4.32 -20.18 -8.83
CA ASP A 150 4.16 -20.10 -7.37
C ASP A 150 2.69 -19.92 -6.96
N TYR A 151 1.85 -19.43 -7.86
CA TYR A 151 0.43 -19.16 -7.64
C TYR A 151 -0.46 -20.31 -8.13
N CYS A 152 0.09 -21.24 -8.92
CA CYS A 152 -0.65 -22.39 -9.43
C CYS A 152 -1.11 -23.31 -8.30
N ASP A 153 -2.31 -23.89 -8.45
CA ASP A 153 -2.93 -24.80 -7.48
C ASP A 153 -3.09 -24.20 -6.06
N THR A 154 -3.11 -22.87 -5.96
CA THR A 154 -3.44 -22.12 -4.73
C THR A 154 -4.86 -21.53 -4.81
N GLU A 155 -5.38 -21.06 -3.68
CA GLU A 155 -6.65 -20.33 -3.62
C GLU A 155 -6.50 -18.82 -3.91
N TYR A 156 -5.29 -18.36 -4.22
CA TYR A 156 -4.96 -16.96 -4.44
C TYR A 156 -4.88 -16.62 -5.92
N GLU A 157 -5.30 -15.40 -6.26
CA GLU A 157 -5.14 -14.82 -7.59
C GLU A 157 -3.86 -13.98 -7.70
N LEU A 158 -3.44 -13.76 -8.95
CA LEU A 158 -2.38 -12.81 -9.31
C LEU A 158 -2.94 -11.38 -9.23
N GLY A 159 -2.94 -10.80 -8.03
CA GLY A 159 -3.42 -9.44 -7.78
C GLY A 159 -2.44 -8.38 -8.26
N LEU A 160 -2.93 -7.35 -8.95
CA LEU A 160 -2.12 -6.26 -9.48
C LEU A 160 -2.23 -5.00 -8.60
N MET A 161 -1.08 -4.43 -8.22
CA MET A 161 -1.05 -3.18 -7.46
C MET A 161 -1.29 -1.96 -8.35
N ALA A 162 -0.55 -1.85 -9.46
CA ALA A 162 -0.88 -0.98 -10.59
C ALA A 162 -1.80 -1.73 -11.56
N ASP A 163 -2.98 -1.18 -11.81
CA ASP A 163 -4.02 -1.84 -12.60
C ASP A 163 -3.91 -1.48 -14.10
N PRO A 164 -3.99 -2.44 -15.03
CA PRO A 164 -3.93 -2.17 -16.47
C PRO A 164 -5.03 -1.23 -16.96
N ALA A 165 -6.20 -1.21 -16.31
CA ALA A 165 -7.27 -0.25 -16.62
C ALA A 165 -6.92 1.20 -16.28
N ASN A 166 -5.81 1.44 -15.57
CA ASN A 166 -5.25 2.78 -15.36
C ASN A 166 -4.51 3.33 -16.58
N TYR A 167 -4.24 2.50 -17.60
CA TYR A 167 -3.44 2.85 -18.78
C TYR A 167 -4.20 2.55 -20.10
N PRO A 168 -5.45 3.01 -20.28
CA PRO A 168 -6.31 2.55 -21.37
C PRO A 168 -5.82 2.96 -22.77
N PHE A 169 -4.97 3.99 -22.89
CA PHE A 169 -4.43 4.47 -24.16
C PHE A 169 -2.92 4.29 -24.31
N ASP A 170 -2.29 3.58 -23.37
CA ASP A 170 -0.86 3.30 -23.41
C ASP A 170 -0.63 1.80 -23.33
N ALA A 171 -0.56 1.15 -24.50
CA ALA A 171 -0.39 -0.30 -24.61
C ALA A 171 0.90 -0.80 -23.94
N GLU A 172 1.96 0.02 -23.93
CA GLU A 172 3.23 -0.35 -23.31
C GLU A 172 3.12 -0.28 -21.79
N ALA A 173 2.60 0.82 -21.23
CA ALA A 173 2.39 0.94 -19.78
C ALA A 173 1.39 -0.12 -19.27
N CYS A 174 0.35 -0.40 -20.04
CA CYS A 174 -0.62 -1.45 -19.75
C CYS A 174 0.05 -2.84 -19.70
N ALA A 175 0.87 -3.19 -20.70
CA ALA A 175 1.60 -4.45 -20.73
C ALA A 175 2.59 -4.56 -19.56
N GLU A 176 3.28 -3.47 -19.20
CA GLU A 176 4.23 -3.43 -18.08
C GLU A 176 3.59 -3.75 -16.73
N THR A 177 2.27 -3.57 -16.56
CA THR A 177 1.58 -3.96 -15.32
C THR A 177 1.62 -5.46 -15.04
N GLN A 178 1.84 -6.30 -16.06
CA GLN A 178 1.80 -7.77 -15.96
C GLN A 178 3.13 -8.40 -15.50
N VAL A 179 4.09 -7.56 -15.14
CA VAL A 179 5.36 -7.99 -14.55
C VAL A 179 5.17 -8.53 -13.13
N MET A 180 5.79 -9.67 -12.81
CA MET A 180 5.64 -10.32 -11.49
C MET A 180 6.04 -9.45 -10.30
N THR A 181 6.86 -8.40 -10.49
CA THR A 181 7.17 -7.46 -9.39
C THR A 181 6.02 -6.54 -8.99
N ASN A 182 4.96 -6.46 -9.81
CA ASN A 182 3.71 -5.74 -9.52
C ASN A 182 2.63 -6.66 -8.90
N VAL A 183 2.91 -7.97 -8.82
CA VAL A 183 1.93 -8.99 -8.46
C VAL A 183 2.00 -9.33 -6.97
N VAL A 184 0.83 -9.58 -6.38
CA VAL A 184 0.65 -10.03 -4.99
C VAL A 184 -0.37 -11.17 -4.93
N PRO A 185 -0.27 -12.10 -3.97
CA PRO A 185 -1.36 -13.04 -3.70
C PRO A 185 -2.58 -12.31 -3.15
N ILE A 186 -3.71 -12.37 -3.85
CA ILE A 186 -4.96 -11.71 -3.45
C ILE A 186 -6.10 -12.72 -3.38
N VAL A 187 -6.98 -12.57 -2.38
CA VAL A 187 -8.17 -13.41 -2.26
C VAL A 187 -9.20 -13.00 -3.33
N PRO A 188 -9.75 -13.92 -4.12
CA PRO A 188 -10.68 -13.61 -5.23
C PRO A 188 -11.85 -12.71 -4.81
N GLY A 189 -12.54 -13.04 -3.71
CA GLY A 189 -13.69 -12.28 -3.23
C GLY A 189 -13.35 -10.88 -2.69
N PHE A 190 -12.10 -10.64 -2.31
CA PHE A 190 -11.60 -9.31 -1.98
C PHE A 190 -11.26 -8.52 -3.25
N SER A 191 -10.56 -9.19 -4.18
CA SER A 191 -10.12 -8.66 -5.48
C SER A 191 -11.27 -8.12 -6.31
N CYS A 192 -12.31 -8.94 -6.54
CA CYS A 192 -13.46 -8.55 -7.38
C CYS A 192 -14.54 -7.74 -6.67
N GLY A 193 -14.41 -7.55 -5.35
CA GLY A 193 -15.34 -6.78 -4.53
C GLY A 193 -14.70 -5.47 -4.05
N PRO A 194 -14.41 -5.30 -2.74
CA PRO A 194 -13.97 -4.02 -2.20
C PRO A 194 -12.73 -3.42 -2.87
N TRP A 195 -11.75 -4.24 -3.26
CA TRP A 195 -10.55 -3.75 -3.93
C TRP A 195 -10.86 -3.13 -5.29
N PHE A 196 -11.67 -3.83 -6.09
CA PHE A 196 -12.16 -3.33 -7.38
C PHE A 196 -13.04 -2.09 -7.22
N ASP A 197 -13.90 -2.03 -6.20
CA ASP A 197 -14.72 -0.85 -5.91
C ASP A 197 -13.86 0.38 -5.63
N LEU A 198 -12.78 0.22 -4.85
CA LEU A 198 -11.84 1.30 -4.57
C LEU A 198 -11.10 1.74 -5.85
N GLN A 199 -10.68 0.80 -6.69
CA GLN A 199 -10.06 1.12 -7.99
C GLN A 199 -11.03 1.89 -8.90
N CYS A 200 -12.30 1.49 -8.95
CA CYS A 200 -13.33 2.19 -9.70
C CYS A 200 -13.58 3.59 -9.13
N TYR A 201 -13.67 3.74 -7.81
CA TYR A 201 -13.80 5.04 -7.16
C TYR A 201 -12.66 6.00 -7.56
N ILE A 202 -11.41 5.52 -7.54
CA ILE A 202 -10.25 6.31 -7.94
C ILE A 202 -10.39 6.80 -9.39
N ARG A 203 -10.67 5.89 -10.35
CA ARG A 203 -10.74 6.24 -11.77
C ARG A 203 -11.96 7.08 -12.10
N GLU A 204 -13.14 6.64 -11.68
CA GLU A 204 -14.41 7.19 -12.14
C GLU A 204 -14.81 8.46 -11.40
N LYS A 205 -14.29 8.69 -10.19
CA LYS A 205 -14.58 9.87 -9.39
C LYS A 205 -13.35 10.74 -9.17
N LEU A 206 -12.32 10.25 -8.48
CA LEU A 206 -11.18 11.09 -8.11
C LEU A 206 -10.45 11.66 -9.34
N VAL A 207 -10.16 10.82 -10.33
CA VAL A 207 -9.48 11.26 -11.56
C VAL A 207 -10.36 12.17 -12.42
N ARG A 208 -11.68 12.01 -12.39
CA ARG A 208 -12.62 12.88 -13.12
C ARG A 208 -12.77 14.26 -12.51
N GLU A 209 -12.82 14.34 -11.18
CA GLU A 209 -13.14 15.57 -10.45
C GLU A 209 -11.91 16.43 -10.10
N ASN A 210 -10.69 15.89 -10.29
CA ASN A 210 -9.46 16.51 -9.80
C ASN A 210 -8.37 16.63 -10.88
N LYS A 211 -7.45 17.57 -10.66
CA LYS A 211 -6.35 17.87 -11.58
C LYS A 211 -5.35 16.72 -11.66
N SER A 212 -5.01 16.10 -10.54
CA SER A 212 -4.07 14.98 -10.49
C SER A 212 -4.31 14.11 -9.26
N VAL A 213 -4.15 12.80 -9.43
CA VAL A 213 -4.32 11.82 -8.36
C VAL A 213 -3.05 10.96 -8.30
N TYR A 214 -2.40 10.90 -7.14
CA TYR A 214 -1.23 10.07 -6.92
C TYR A 214 -1.62 8.91 -6.01
N VAL A 215 -1.41 7.66 -6.44
CA VAL A 215 -1.92 6.46 -5.75
C VAL A 215 -0.76 5.55 -5.40
N CYS A 216 -0.42 5.45 -4.11
CA CYS A 216 0.54 4.49 -3.60
C CYS A 216 -0.19 3.28 -3.03
N SER A 217 0.02 2.10 -3.63
CA SER A 217 -0.60 0.85 -3.22
C SER A 217 0.44 -0.12 -2.69
N GLY A 218 0.10 -0.97 -1.73
CA GLY A 218 1.02 -2.01 -1.28
C GLY A 218 0.42 -3.00 -0.27
N PRO A 219 1.14 -4.09 0.00
CA PRO A 219 0.76 -5.10 0.99
C PRO A 219 1.13 -4.68 2.41
N LEU A 220 0.47 -5.29 3.40
CA LEU A 220 0.79 -5.19 4.83
C LEU A 220 0.72 -6.57 5.48
N PHE A 221 1.56 -6.75 6.49
CA PHE A 221 1.57 -7.91 7.37
C PHE A 221 1.24 -7.48 8.79
N LEU A 222 -0.05 -7.41 9.11
CA LEU A 222 -0.50 -7.05 10.44
C LEU A 222 -0.42 -8.23 11.42
N PRO A 223 -0.05 -8.00 12.68
CA PRO A 223 -0.11 -9.02 13.70
C PRO A 223 -1.57 -9.30 14.11
N SER A 224 -1.86 -10.55 14.45
CA SER A 224 -3.13 -10.99 15.02
C SER A 224 -2.92 -11.67 16.37
N ASP A 225 -3.94 -11.62 17.23
CA ASP A 225 -3.94 -12.40 18.46
C ASP A 225 -4.24 -13.86 18.13
N ASN A 226 -3.35 -14.75 18.57
CA ASN A 226 -3.51 -16.18 18.46
C ASN A 226 -3.26 -16.79 19.85
N ASP A 227 -4.35 -17.16 20.54
CA ASP A 227 -4.35 -17.72 21.89
C ASP A 227 -3.65 -16.84 22.95
N GLY A 228 -3.90 -15.53 22.94
CA GLY A 228 -3.35 -14.56 23.89
C GLY A 228 -1.91 -14.14 23.57
N LYS A 229 -1.40 -14.51 22.39
CA LYS A 229 -0.09 -14.10 21.89
C LYS A 229 -0.25 -13.36 20.57
N VAL A 230 0.26 -12.14 20.53
CA VAL A 230 0.32 -11.34 19.31
C VAL A 230 1.42 -11.88 18.39
N GLN A 231 1.04 -12.34 17.20
CA GLN A 231 1.94 -12.94 16.22
C GLN A 231 1.64 -12.41 14.81
N MET A 232 2.66 -12.32 13.97
CA MET A 232 2.47 -12.18 12.51
C MET A 232 2.40 -13.57 11.90
N LYS A 233 1.28 -13.90 11.26
CA LYS A 233 1.06 -15.18 10.58
C LYS A 233 0.52 -14.90 9.18
N PHE A 234 1.10 -15.55 8.18
CA PHE A 234 0.71 -15.46 6.78
C PHE A 234 1.16 -16.71 6.03
N ASP A 235 0.46 -17.03 4.95
CA ASP A 235 0.81 -18.14 4.08
C ASP A 235 1.96 -17.76 3.15
N VAL A 236 2.60 -18.79 2.61
CA VAL A 236 3.72 -18.67 1.69
C VAL A 236 3.48 -19.64 0.53
N LEU A 237 3.53 -19.14 -0.69
CA LEU A 237 3.13 -19.87 -1.90
C LEU A 237 4.34 -20.37 -2.69
N GLY A 238 4.17 -21.54 -3.30
CA GLY A 238 5.11 -22.11 -4.26
C GLY A 238 6.50 -22.42 -3.73
N GLU A 239 7.40 -22.79 -4.64
CA GLU A 239 8.83 -22.97 -4.33
C GLU A 239 9.56 -21.63 -4.21
N GLY A 240 9.02 -20.56 -4.81
CA GLY A 240 9.54 -19.20 -4.73
C GLY A 240 9.29 -18.51 -3.38
N GLU A 241 8.52 -19.14 -2.49
CA GLU A 241 8.17 -18.66 -1.16
C GLU A 241 7.54 -17.26 -1.17
N VAL A 242 6.53 -17.08 -2.03
CA VAL A 242 5.83 -15.79 -2.16
C VAL A 242 4.90 -15.58 -0.96
N SER A 243 5.13 -14.53 -0.19
CA SER A 243 4.36 -14.28 1.03
C SER A 243 2.98 -13.70 0.73
N VAL A 244 1.95 -14.19 1.40
CA VAL A 244 0.56 -13.72 1.28
C VAL A 244 0.31 -12.56 2.25
N PRO A 245 0.01 -11.34 1.78
CA PRO A 245 -0.30 -10.21 2.65
C PRO A 245 -1.58 -10.46 3.45
N SER A 246 -1.63 -10.01 4.70
CA SER A 246 -2.87 -10.05 5.48
C SER A 246 -3.80 -8.89 5.14
N HIS A 247 -3.24 -7.75 4.71
CA HIS A 247 -3.97 -6.56 4.32
C HIS A 247 -3.29 -5.88 3.12
N PHE A 248 -4.01 -4.96 2.50
CA PHE A 248 -3.48 -4.02 1.52
C PHE A 248 -3.78 -2.60 1.94
N PHE A 249 -3.00 -1.66 1.43
CA PHE A 249 -3.28 -0.24 1.55
C PHE A 249 -3.35 0.45 0.20
N LYS A 250 -4.08 1.56 0.16
CA LYS A 250 -3.91 2.63 -0.83
C LYS A 250 -3.83 3.97 -0.11
N VAL A 251 -2.76 4.72 -0.35
CA VAL A 251 -2.61 6.11 0.07
C VAL A 251 -2.73 6.99 -1.16
N ILE A 252 -3.69 7.91 -1.15
CA ILE A 252 -4.11 8.68 -2.31
C ILE A 252 -3.94 10.16 -2.00
N ILE A 253 -3.11 10.85 -2.78
CA ILE A 253 -3.07 12.31 -2.79
C ILE A 253 -3.92 12.81 -3.96
N ILE A 254 -4.78 13.77 -3.66
CA ILE A 254 -5.66 14.40 -4.62
C ILE A 254 -5.26 15.86 -4.74
N GLU A 255 -4.79 16.26 -5.92
CA GLU A 255 -4.57 17.67 -6.26
C GLU A 255 -5.84 18.20 -6.93
N THR A 256 -6.59 19.05 -6.23
CA THR A 256 -7.81 19.65 -6.78
C THR A 256 -7.47 20.70 -7.83
N HIS A 257 -8.45 21.09 -8.65
CA HIS A 257 -8.26 22.15 -9.66
C HIS A 257 -7.90 23.52 -9.04
N ASP A 258 -8.32 23.77 -7.81
CA ASP A 258 -7.98 24.98 -7.06
C ASP A 258 -6.58 24.95 -6.43
N GLY A 259 -5.82 23.85 -6.62
CA GLY A 259 -4.46 23.68 -6.12
C GLY A 259 -4.36 23.20 -4.67
N ASN A 260 -5.47 22.79 -4.05
CA ASN A 260 -5.46 22.17 -2.73
C ASN A 260 -4.99 20.71 -2.82
N LEU A 261 -4.35 20.23 -1.76
CA LEU A 261 -3.96 18.83 -1.62
C LEU A 261 -4.81 18.14 -0.55
N GLU A 262 -5.57 17.15 -0.98
CA GLU A 262 -6.34 16.27 -0.09
C GLU A 262 -5.66 14.91 0.02
N LEU A 263 -5.94 14.22 1.13
CA LEU A 263 -5.39 12.90 1.43
C LEU A 263 -6.50 11.95 1.86
N GLU A 264 -6.60 10.83 1.15
CA GLU A 264 -7.40 9.67 1.52
C GLU A 264 -6.50 8.44 1.64
N SER A 265 -6.76 7.62 2.65
CA SER A 265 -5.93 6.45 2.92
C SER A 265 -6.78 5.29 3.42
N TYR A 266 -6.59 4.13 2.82
CA TYR A 266 -7.38 2.93 3.01
C TYR A 266 -6.48 1.80 3.47
N MET A 267 -6.95 1.00 4.42
CA MET A 267 -6.34 -0.25 4.84
C MET A 267 -7.41 -1.34 4.83
N MET A 268 -7.21 -2.37 4.03
CA MET A 268 -8.25 -3.35 3.70
C MET A 268 -7.73 -4.77 3.94
N PRO A 269 -8.49 -5.65 4.62
CA PRO A 269 -8.08 -7.04 4.82
C PRO A 269 -8.07 -7.79 3.50
N ASN A 270 -7.07 -8.63 3.29
CA ASN A 270 -7.00 -9.56 2.17
C ASN A 270 -7.92 -10.76 2.42
N ALA A 271 -9.21 -10.50 2.54
CA ALA A 271 -10.23 -11.47 2.90
C ALA A 271 -11.55 -11.13 2.22
N LYS A 272 -12.32 -12.17 1.88
CA LYS A 272 -13.67 -11.98 1.37
C LYS A 272 -14.56 -11.35 2.46
N PRO A 273 -15.38 -10.33 2.13
CA PRO A 273 -16.41 -9.83 3.03
C PRO A 273 -17.36 -10.92 3.53
N GLU A 274 -17.93 -10.76 4.72
CA GLU A 274 -18.92 -11.72 5.23
C GLU A 274 -20.20 -11.71 4.39
N GLU A 275 -20.85 -12.87 4.27
CA GLU A 275 -22.05 -12.99 3.44
C GLU A 275 -23.20 -12.17 4.02
N GLY A 276 -23.76 -11.26 3.20
CA GLY A 276 -24.85 -10.36 3.62
C GLY A 276 -24.39 -9.07 4.30
N GLU A 277 -23.08 -8.86 4.47
CA GLU A 277 -22.52 -7.61 4.96
C GLU A 277 -22.47 -6.55 3.83
N GLU A 278 -23.08 -5.39 4.05
CA GLU A 278 -22.94 -4.24 3.16
C GLU A 278 -21.67 -3.47 3.53
N VAL A 279 -20.56 -3.83 2.90
CA VAL A 279 -19.26 -3.17 3.11
C VAL A 279 -19.17 -1.89 2.28
N LYS A 280 -18.86 -0.76 2.92
CA LYS A 280 -18.65 0.54 2.24
C LYS A 280 -17.17 0.91 2.24
N LEU A 281 -16.73 1.63 1.22
CA LEU A 281 -15.34 2.10 1.15
C LEU A 281 -14.94 2.94 2.38
N ASP A 282 -15.88 3.72 2.92
CA ASP A 282 -15.71 4.51 4.14
C ASP A 282 -15.29 3.66 5.35
N ASP A 283 -15.65 2.38 5.40
CA ASP A 283 -15.33 1.48 6.52
C ASP A 283 -13.83 1.17 6.58
N TYR A 284 -13.13 1.29 5.45
CA TYR A 284 -11.69 1.04 5.32
C TYR A 284 -10.82 2.29 5.48
N LEU A 285 -11.42 3.47 5.63
CA LEU A 285 -10.68 4.71 5.85
C LEU A 285 -9.85 4.61 7.13
N THR A 286 -8.55 4.79 6.96
CA THR A 286 -7.55 4.55 8.00
C THR A 286 -6.62 5.76 8.09
N PRO A 287 -6.30 6.28 9.29
CA PRO A 287 -5.30 7.35 9.44
C PRO A 287 -3.95 6.96 8.83
N LEU A 288 -3.31 7.86 8.10
CA LEU A 288 -2.02 7.62 7.43
C LEU A 288 -0.96 7.08 8.40
N CYS A 289 -0.89 7.60 9.62
CA CYS A 289 0.08 7.17 10.61
C CYS A 289 -0.04 5.69 11.00
N GLN A 290 -1.23 5.10 10.91
CA GLN A 290 -1.39 3.65 11.16
C GLN A 290 -0.80 2.83 10.01
N ILE A 291 -0.97 3.29 8.77
CA ILE A 291 -0.38 2.66 7.59
C ILE A 291 1.15 2.82 7.62
N GLU A 292 1.67 4.00 7.97
CA GLU A 292 3.12 4.23 8.15
C GLU A 292 3.70 3.32 9.23
N HIS A 293 3.03 3.20 10.37
CA HIS A 293 3.44 2.31 11.44
C HIS A 293 3.41 0.84 11.02
N ALA A 294 2.37 0.41 10.31
CA ALA A 294 2.21 -0.98 9.86
C ALA A 294 3.17 -1.37 8.72
N SER A 295 3.45 -0.43 7.81
CA SER A 295 4.29 -0.67 6.62
C SER A 295 5.78 -0.43 6.88
N GLY A 296 6.13 0.37 7.89
CA GLY A 296 7.48 0.89 8.07
C GLY A 296 7.88 1.92 7.03
N LEU A 297 6.93 2.44 6.25
CA LEU A 297 7.14 3.48 5.25
C LEU A 297 6.80 4.85 5.83
N ILE A 298 7.43 5.88 5.27
CA ILE A 298 7.02 7.27 5.48
C ILE A 298 6.53 7.78 4.14
N PHE A 299 5.28 8.25 4.08
CA PHE A 299 4.71 8.76 2.84
C PHE A 299 4.98 10.25 2.74
N PHE A 300 5.41 10.68 1.56
CA PHE A 300 5.63 12.09 1.21
C PHE A 300 6.62 12.85 2.13
N PRO A 301 7.79 12.27 2.50
CA PRO A 301 8.71 12.88 3.47
C PRO A 301 9.27 14.24 3.02
N GLU A 302 9.21 14.55 1.73
CA GLU A 302 9.71 15.79 1.15
C GLU A 302 8.67 16.93 1.13
N LYS A 303 7.38 16.62 1.34
CA LYS A 303 6.31 17.61 1.32
C LYS A 303 6.18 18.25 2.71
N LYS A 304 6.45 19.56 2.82
CA LYS A 304 6.17 20.36 4.03
C LYS A 304 4.79 21.02 3.96
N VAL A 305 3.79 20.30 3.45
CA VAL A 305 2.47 20.86 3.15
C VAL A 305 1.43 20.17 4.02
N CYS A 306 0.50 20.94 4.57
CA CYS A 306 -0.64 20.39 5.29
C CYS A 306 -1.64 19.80 4.29
N PHE A 307 -1.98 18.53 4.47
CA PHE A 307 -3.07 17.90 3.70
C PHE A 307 -4.39 18.09 4.43
N THR A 308 -5.45 18.42 3.69
CA THR A 308 -6.81 18.26 4.21
C THR A 308 -7.17 16.79 4.11
N SER A 309 -7.11 16.08 5.24
CA SER A 309 -7.55 14.68 5.28
C SER A 309 -9.07 14.59 5.39
N ASN A 310 -9.69 13.73 4.58
CA ASN A 310 -11.12 13.41 4.69
C ASN A 310 -11.43 12.40 5.82
N ASN A 311 -10.44 11.98 6.61
CA ASN A 311 -10.63 11.18 7.85
C ASN A 311 -11.37 11.93 8.99
N LYS A 312 -12.05 13.05 8.69
CA LYS A 312 -12.72 13.97 9.61
C LYS A 312 -13.78 13.31 10.50
N ARG A 313 -14.34 12.15 10.11
CA ARG A 313 -15.34 11.44 10.93
C ARG A 313 -14.76 10.68 12.13
N ARG A 314 -13.45 10.52 12.24
CA ARG A 314 -12.79 9.82 13.37
C ARG A 314 -11.66 10.60 14.05
N GLY A 315 -11.77 11.94 14.11
CA GLY A 315 -10.88 12.76 14.95
C GLY A 315 -9.45 12.93 14.43
N ALA A 316 -9.23 12.79 13.12
CA ALA A 316 -7.94 13.11 12.52
C ALA A 316 -7.69 14.63 12.59
N ARG A 317 -6.70 15.04 13.41
CA ARG A 317 -6.14 16.40 13.37
C ARG A 317 -5.42 16.60 12.02
N LEU A 318 -5.44 17.84 11.53
CA LEU A 318 -4.62 18.29 10.41
C LEU A 318 -3.19 17.77 10.57
N HIS A 319 -2.73 16.96 9.62
CA HIS A 319 -1.34 16.51 9.60
C HIS A 319 -0.51 17.65 8.98
N ALA A 320 0.24 18.36 9.82
CA ALA A 320 1.44 19.04 9.39
C ALA A 320 2.55 17.98 9.35
N LEU A 321 3.12 17.76 8.17
CA LEU A 321 4.34 16.96 8.00
C LEU A 321 5.57 17.68 8.58
#